data_AF-E3JXZ4-F1
#
_entry.id   AF-E3JXZ4-F1
#
_cell.length_a   1.000
_cell.length_b   1.000
_cell.length_c   1.000
_cell.angle_alpha   90.00
_cell.angle_beta   90.00
_cell.angle_gamma   90.00
#
_symmetry.space_group_name_H-M   'P 1'
#
loop_
_entity.id
_entity.type
_entity.pdbx_description
1 polymer ?
#
loop_
_entity_poly.entity_id
_entity_poly.type
_entity_poly.pdbx_seq_one_letter_code
_entity_poly.pdbx_strand_id
1 'polypeptide(L)'
;MTGRHNVPHGVIINTHVQCLEGSGPFHDIPDVVYDNMQYSVYDYQKYPNLSPVGFALEYFTPHKRTKSITKALENLMVLYGATNAGLRSWGEARSNDVKKIKGPSFYLAFQHAISIENLELAADQLKKVLKNCVDCKHGERERVIKIARQNNVKVPESLESDSQSQSLHSQSSLIDSQ
;
A
#
# COMPACT_ATOMS: atom_id res chain seq x y z
N MET A 1 -9.10 -16.99 12.01
CA MET A 1 -7.67 -16.70 12.26
C MET A 1 -6.90 -18.01 12.20
N THR A 2 -5.71 -18.04 11.60
CA THR A 2 -4.98 -19.30 11.38
C THR A 2 -3.78 -19.54 12.29
N GLY A 3 -3.26 -18.49 12.95
CA GLY A 3 -2.23 -18.60 13.97
C GLY A 3 -2.78 -18.57 15.41
N ARG A 4 -1.88 -18.73 16.39
CA ARG A 4 -2.20 -18.87 17.83
C ARG A 4 -2.08 -17.58 18.64
N HIS A 5 -1.62 -16.49 18.03
CA HIS A 5 -1.43 -15.20 18.71
C HIS A 5 -2.66 -14.31 18.59
N ASN A 6 -2.94 -13.57 19.66
CA ASN A 6 -3.96 -12.53 19.64
C ASN A 6 -3.57 -11.43 18.63
N VAL A 7 -4.54 -11.00 17.84
CA VAL A 7 -4.36 -9.89 16.92
C VAL A 7 -4.41 -8.58 17.71
N PRO A 8 -3.55 -7.59 17.42
CA PRO A 8 -3.62 -6.30 18.10
C PRO A 8 -5.01 -5.64 17.98
N HIS A 9 -5.44 -4.93 19.01
CA HIS A 9 -6.76 -4.27 19.11
C HIS A 9 -7.10 -3.36 17.92
N GLY A 10 -6.10 -2.78 17.26
CA GLY A 10 -6.30 -1.92 16.09
C GLY A 10 -6.57 -2.66 14.78
N VAL A 11 -6.64 -3.99 14.78
CA VAL A 11 -6.97 -4.79 13.59
C VAL A 11 -8.43 -5.21 13.66
N ILE A 12 -9.21 -4.73 12.68
CA ILE A 12 -10.63 -5.03 12.57
C ILE A 12 -10.79 -6.32 11.77
N ILE A 13 -11.48 -7.31 12.35
CA ILE A 13 -11.82 -8.56 11.69
C ILE A 13 -13.18 -8.37 11.01
N ASN A 14 -13.23 -8.52 9.68
CA ASN A 14 -14.47 -8.50 8.92
C ASN A 14 -15.02 -9.92 8.79
N THR A 15 -16.20 -10.19 9.36
CA THR A 15 -16.84 -11.51 9.37
C THR A 15 -17.42 -11.94 8.02
N HIS A 16 -17.51 -11.04 7.05
CA HIS A 16 -17.97 -11.34 5.69
C HIS A 16 -16.84 -11.79 4.75
N VAL A 17 -15.59 -11.75 5.21
CA VAL A 17 -14.46 -12.30 4.46
C VAL A 17 -14.49 -13.81 4.55
N GLN A 18 -14.45 -14.48 3.41
CA GLN A 18 -14.42 -15.94 3.34
C GLN A 18 -12.98 -16.40 3.11
N CYS A 19 -12.57 -17.45 3.83
CA CYS A 19 -11.31 -18.14 3.58
C CYS A 19 -11.54 -19.20 2.51
N LEU A 20 -10.64 -19.25 1.52
CA LEU A 20 -10.65 -20.30 0.51
C LEU A 20 -9.85 -21.51 1.00
N GLU A 21 -10.30 -22.71 0.65
CA GLU A 21 -9.56 -23.94 0.94
C GLU A 21 -8.28 -24.02 0.10
N GLY A 22 -7.23 -24.64 0.67
CA GLY A 22 -5.94 -24.83 0.01
C GLY A 22 -4.87 -23.81 0.41
N SER A 23 -3.79 -23.77 -0.36
CA SER A 23 -2.66 -22.86 -0.11
C SER A 23 -2.98 -21.43 -0.58
N GLY A 24 -2.77 -20.45 0.29
CA GLY A 24 -2.79 -19.05 -0.10
C GLY A 24 -1.41 -18.50 -0.48
N PRO A 25 -1.33 -17.21 -0.83
CA PRO A 25 -0.06 -16.55 -1.18
C PRO A 25 0.99 -16.50 -0.07
N PHE A 26 0.57 -16.65 1.18
CA PHE A 26 1.47 -16.78 2.32
C PHE A 26 1.38 -18.22 2.85
N HIS A 27 2.52 -18.81 3.16
CA HIS A 27 2.57 -20.15 3.70
C HIS A 27 1.71 -20.26 4.98
N ASP A 28 0.88 -21.31 5.06
CA ASP A 28 -0.08 -21.59 6.16
C ASP A 28 -1.16 -20.53 6.40
N ILE A 29 -1.37 -19.62 5.45
CA ILE A 29 -2.44 -18.64 5.50
C ILE A 29 -3.32 -18.86 4.28
N PRO A 30 -4.60 -19.19 4.47
CA PRO A 30 -5.52 -19.39 3.35
C PRO A 30 -5.68 -18.08 2.59
N ASP A 31 -5.95 -18.21 1.29
CA ASP A 31 -6.38 -17.07 0.52
C ASP A 31 -7.77 -16.61 0.97
N VAL A 32 -8.12 -15.37 0.67
CA VAL A 32 -9.39 -14.77 1.10
C VAL A 32 -10.14 -14.16 -0.06
N VAL A 33 -11.47 -14.24 0.01
CA VAL A 33 -12.40 -13.65 -0.95
C VAL A 33 -13.41 -12.74 -0.23
N TYR A 34 -13.71 -11.61 -0.86
CA TYR A 34 -14.71 -10.64 -0.41
C TYR A 34 -15.28 -9.90 -1.62
N ASP A 35 -16.61 -9.84 -1.73
CA ASP A 35 -17.31 -9.18 -2.84
C ASP A 35 -16.80 -9.61 -4.24
N ASN A 36 -16.65 -10.92 -4.43
CA ASN A 36 -16.10 -11.57 -5.64
C ASN A 36 -14.65 -11.18 -6.00
N MET A 37 -13.93 -10.53 -5.10
CA MET A 37 -12.50 -10.23 -5.25
C MET A 37 -11.68 -11.16 -4.36
N GLN A 38 -10.60 -11.72 -4.91
CA GLN A 38 -9.71 -12.66 -4.22
C GLN A 38 -8.33 -12.03 -4.02
N TYR A 39 -7.74 -12.19 -2.83
CA TYR A 39 -6.47 -11.53 -2.50
C TYR A 39 -5.33 -11.96 -3.42
N SER A 40 -5.17 -13.26 -3.73
CA SER A 40 -4.11 -13.74 -4.64
C SER A 40 -4.17 -13.18 -6.08
N VAL A 41 -5.28 -12.59 -6.51
CA VAL A 41 -5.34 -11.86 -7.80
C VAL A 41 -4.55 -10.55 -7.70
N TYR A 42 -4.56 -9.92 -6.53
CA TYR A 42 -3.94 -8.63 -6.22
C TYR A 42 -2.75 -8.77 -5.26
N ASP A 43 -2.09 -9.92 -5.25
CA ASP A 43 -0.93 -10.18 -4.40
C ASP A 43 0.34 -9.57 -5.00
N TYR A 44 0.98 -8.72 -4.19
CA TYR A 44 2.21 -8.02 -4.58
C TYR A 44 3.39 -8.98 -4.81
N GLN A 45 3.39 -10.16 -4.18
CA GLN A 45 4.48 -11.14 -4.31
C GLN A 45 4.56 -11.75 -5.71
N LYS A 46 3.49 -11.67 -6.50
CA LYS A 46 3.47 -12.10 -7.91
C LYS A 46 4.32 -11.21 -8.82
N TYR A 47 4.77 -10.05 -8.33
CA TYR A 47 5.55 -9.07 -9.06
C TYR A 47 6.88 -8.82 -8.34
N PRO A 48 7.81 -9.80 -8.30
CA PRO A 48 9.06 -9.69 -7.56
C PRO A 48 9.98 -8.57 -8.08
N ASN A 49 9.74 -8.09 -9.30
CA ASN A 49 10.44 -6.96 -9.88
C ASN A 49 9.92 -5.59 -9.39
N LEU A 50 8.93 -5.55 -8.52
CA LEU A 50 8.41 -4.32 -7.90
C LEU A 50 8.60 -4.41 -6.38
N SER A 51 8.78 -3.27 -5.72
CA SER A 51 8.59 -3.24 -4.27
C SER A 51 7.10 -3.42 -3.94
N PRO A 52 6.72 -3.74 -2.70
CA PRO A 52 5.31 -3.77 -2.31
C PRO A 52 4.57 -2.44 -2.62
N VAL A 53 5.19 -1.29 -2.39
CA VAL A 53 4.59 0.01 -2.75
C VAL A 53 4.64 0.25 -4.27
N GLY A 54 5.69 -0.19 -4.96
CA GLY A 54 5.78 -0.17 -6.42
C GLY A 54 4.64 -0.94 -7.08
N PHE A 55 4.33 -2.13 -6.58
CA PHE A 55 3.15 -2.88 -6.98
C PHE A 55 1.86 -2.07 -6.76
N ALA A 56 1.68 -1.50 -5.56
CA ALA A 56 0.50 -0.71 -5.26
C ALA A 56 0.36 0.53 -6.17
N LEU A 57 1.46 1.19 -6.52
CA LEU A 57 1.49 2.30 -7.48
C LEU A 57 0.94 1.88 -8.84
N GLU A 58 1.38 0.74 -9.38
CA GLU A 58 0.97 0.25 -10.70
C GLU A 58 -0.49 -0.22 -10.72
N TYR A 59 -0.92 -0.93 -9.68
CA TYR A 59 -2.20 -1.67 -9.72
C TYR A 59 -3.34 -1.00 -8.96
N PHE A 60 -3.06 -0.11 -8.01
CA PHE A 60 -4.09 0.50 -7.16
C PHE A 60 -4.29 2.00 -7.40
N THR A 61 -3.57 2.61 -8.34
CA THR A 61 -3.79 4.01 -8.71
C THR A 61 -4.92 4.12 -9.73
N PRO A 62 -6.06 4.75 -9.40
CA PRO A 62 -7.14 4.91 -10.36
C PRO A 62 -6.76 5.87 -11.50
N HIS A 63 -7.03 5.49 -12.74
CA HIS A 63 -7.00 6.43 -13.87
C HIS A 63 -8.17 7.41 -13.82
N LYS A 64 -9.33 6.95 -13.34
CA LYS A 64 -10.53 7.75 -13.10
C LYS A 64 -11.13 7.37 -11.76
N ARG A 65 -11.62 8.35 -11.01
CA ARG A 65 -12.29 8.14 -9.73
C ARG A 65 -13.80 8.11 -9.97
N THR A 66 -14.40 6.94 -9.79
CA THR A 66 -15.85 6.71 -9.93
C THR A 66 -16.35 5.92 -8.73
N LYS A 67 -17.66 5.90 -8.47
CA LYS A 67 -18.23 5.16 -7.34
C LYS A 67 -17.84 3.67 -7.35
N SER A 68 -17.81 3.04 -8.52
CA SER A 68 -17.42 1.62 -8.64
C SER A 68 -15.94 1.40 -8.31
N ILE A 69 -15.05 2.30 -8.74
CA ILE A 69 -13.63 2.23 -8.39
C ILE A 69 -13.40 2.51 -6.91
N THR A 70 -14.09 3.48 -6.33
CA THR A 70 -14.04 3.73 -4.88
C THR A 70 -14.45 2.48 -4.10
N LYS A 71 -15.54 1.81 -4.53
CA LYS A 71 -15.98 0.55 -3.94
C LYS A 71 -14.95 -0.58 -4.10
N ALA A 72 -14.32 -0.69 -5.27
CA ALA A 72 -13.26 -1.69 -5.49
C ALA A 72 -12.05 -1.46 -4.56
N LEU A 73 -11.65 -0.20 -4.34
CA LEU A 73 -10.60 0.15 -3.37
C LEU A 73 -10.98 -0.27 -1.94
N GLU A 74 -12.22 -0.02 -1.52
CA GLU A 74 -12.73 -0.46 -0.20
C GLU A 74 -12.67 -1.98 -0.05
N ASN A 75 -13.10 -2.72 -1.08
CA ASN A 75 -13.08 -4.18 -1.05
C ASN A 75 -11.64 -4.71 -0.98
N LEU A 76 -10.70 -4.11 -1.72
CA LEU A 76 -9.27 -4.43 -1.61
C LEU A 76 -8.70 -4.11 -0.23
N MET A 77 -9.12 -2.99 0.39
CA MET A 77 -8.73 -2.67 1.78
C MET A 77 -9.21 -3.75 2.76
N VAL A 78 -10.42 -4.30 2.55
CA VAL A 78 -10.94 -5.42 3.36
C VAL A 78 -10.09 -6.68 3.18
N LEU A 79 -9.75 -7.06 1.94
CA LEU A 79 -8.91 -8.23 1.65
C LEU A 79 -7.51 -8.11 2.26
N TYR A 80 -6.87 -6.96 2.07
CA TYR A 80 -5.55 -6.69 2.67
C TYR A 80 -5.60 -6.64 4.19
N GLY A 81 -6.68 -6.08 4.76
CA GLY A 81 -6.92 -6.06 6.20
C GLY A 81 -7.02 -7.47 6.78
N ALA A 82 -7.83 -8.33 6.16
CA ALA A 82 -8.01 -9.72 6.57
C ALA A 82 -6.70 -10.52 6.45
N THR A 83 -5.97 -10.36 5.34
CA THR A 83 -4.68 -11.04 5.13
C THR A 83 -3.64 -10.61 6.16
N ASN A 84 -3.53 -9.30 6.43
CA ASN A 84 -2.65 -8.77 7.47
C ASN A 84 -3.06 -9.24 8.89
N ALA A 85 -4.37 -9.39 9.15
CA ALA A 85 -4.83 -10.00 10.41
C ALA A 85 -4.36 -11.46 10.50
N GLY A 86 -4.56 -12.24 9.43
CA GLY A 86 -4.06 -13.61 9.29
C GLY A 86 -2.57 -13.70 9.63
N LEU A 87 -1.74 -12.89 8.97
CA LEU A 87 -0.31 -12.82 9.23
C LEU A 87 0.02 -12.50 10.69
N ARG A 88 -0.65 -11.51 11.27
CA ARG A 88 -0.41 -11.10 12.67
C ARG A 88 -0.77 -12.16 13.69
N SER A 89 -1.71 -13.07 13.38
CA SER A 89 -2.02 -14.19 14.27
C SER A 89 -0.89 -15.20 14.44
N TRP A 90 0.17 -15.11 13.63
CA TRP A 90 1.37 -15.92 13.75
C TRP A 90 2.52 -15.24 14.52
N GLY A 91 2.30 -14.03 15.03
CA GLY A 91 3.31 -13.30 15.81
C GLY A 91 4.60 -13.02 15.02
N GLU A 92 5.75 -13.18 15.68
CA GLU A 92 7.06 -12.85 15.10
C GLU A 92 7.42 -13.71 13.87
N ALA A 93 6.87 -14.93 13.76
CA ALA A 93 7.13 -15.83 12.64
C ALA A 93 6.74 -15.23 11.27
N ARG A 94 5.85 -14.24 11.25
CA ARG A 94 5.39 -13.53 10.04
C ARG A 94 5.68 -12.03 10.07
N SER A 95 6.58 -11.56 10.95
CA SER A 95 6.83 -10.12 11.12
C SER A 95 7.34 -9.44 9.85
N ASN A 96 8.14 -10.13 9.03
CA ASN A 96 8.62 -9.62 7.74
C ASN A 96 7.50 -9.46 6.72
N ASP A 97 6.61 -10.46 6.63
CA ASP A 97 5.43 -10.40 5.76
C ASP A 97 4.48 -9.27 6.18
N VAL A 98 4.30 -9.09 7.50
CA VAL A 98 3.54 -7.97 8.08
C VAL A 98 4.18 -6.61 7.75
N LYS A 99 5.52 -6.50 7.71
CA LYS A 99 6.20 -5.27 7.29
C LYS A 99 5.93 -4.97 5.82
N LYS A 100 6.02 -5.97 4.94
CA LYS A 100 5.86 -5.81 3.50
C LYS A 100 4.43 -5.51 3.07
N ILE A 101 3.43 -6.17 3.66
CA ILE A 101 2.01 -5.97 3.27
C ILE A 101 1.47 -4.57 3.63
N LYS A 102 2.05 -3.91 4.64
CA LYS A 102 1.61 -2.58 5.11
C LYS A 102 1.69 -1.51 4.03
N GLY A 103 2.75 -1.50 3.21
CA GLY A 103 2.92 -0.51 2.15
C GLY A 103 1.72 -0.46 1.21
N PRO A 104 1.37 -1.57 0.53
CA PRO A 104 0.17 -1.66 -0.28
C PRO A 104 -1.13 -1.35 0.48
N SER A 105 -1.28 -1.85 1.72
CA SER A 105 -2.48 -1.56 2.54
C SER A 105 -2.68 -0.06 2.77
N PHE A 106 -1.62 0.66 3.14
CA PHE A 106 -1.70 2.10 3.34
C PHE A 106 -1.88 2.85 2.02
N TYR A 107 -1.33 2.33 0.92
CA TYR A 107 -1.51 2.93 -0.39
C TYR A 107 -2.96 2.83 -0.89
N LEU A 108 -3.61 1.68 -0.67
CA LEU A 108 -5.04 1.51 -0.92
C LEU A 108 -5.87 2.52 -0.12
N ALA A 109 -5.61 2.65 1.18
CA ALA A 109 -6.29 3.61 2.04
C ALA A 109 -6.04 5.07 1.61
N PHE A 110 -4.83 5.39 1.14
CA PHE A 110 -4.49 6.69 0.56
C PHE A 110 -5.30 6.97 -0.71
N GLN A 111 -5.37 6.02 -1.65
CA GLN A 111 -6.15 6.18 -2.88
C GLN A 111 -7.65 6.27 -2.62
N HIS A 112 -8.17 5.50 -1.67
CA HIS A 112 -9.57 5.58 -1.23
C HIS A 112 -9.89 6.93 -0.62
N ALA A 113 -9.05 7.42 0.30
CA ALA A 113 -9.23 8.73 0.94
C ALA A 113 -9.30 9.87 -0.08
N ILE A 114 -8.46 9.83 -1.13
CA ILE A 114 -8.57 10.78 -2.24
C ILE A 114 -9.91 10.62 -2.98
N SER A 115 -10.34 9.40 -3.28
CA SER A 115 -11.60 9.13 -3.98
C SER A 115 -12.85 9.60 -3.25
N ILE A 116 -12.80 9.74 -1.93
CA ILE A 116 -13.88 10.30 -1.10
C ILE A 116 -13.63 11.75 -0.69
N GLU A 117 -12.63 12.40 -1.30
CA GLU A 117 -12.24 13.80 -1.06
C GLU A 117 -11.87 14.12 0.39
N ASN A 118 -11.46 13.11 1.17
CA ASN A 118 -10.96 13.29 2.52
C ASN A 118 -9.44 13.51 2.50
N LEU A 119 -9.04 14.76 2.23
CA LEU A 119 -7.64 15.14 2.05
C LEU A 119 -6.79 15.03 3.33
N GLU A 120 -7.40 15.22 4.50
CA GLU A 120 -6.72 15.04 5.78
C GLU A 120 -6.36 13.57 6.01
N LEU A 121 -7.34 12.67 5.82
CA LEU A 121 -7.10 11.24 5.86
C LEU A 121 -6.07 10.82 4.80
N ALA A 122 -6.16 11.36 3.58
CA ALA A 122 -5.20 11.07 2.53
C ALA A 122 -3.77 11.47 2.94
N ALA A 123 -3.58 12.65 3.55
CA ALA A 123 -2.28 13.10 4.03
C ALA A 123 -1.72 12.18 5.14
N ASP A 124 -2.58 11.69 6.03
CA ASP A 124 -2.16 10.76 7.08
C ASP A 124 -1.82 9.37 6.54
N GLN A 125 -2.56 8.87 5.54
CA GLN A 125 -2.22 7.62 4.88
C GLN A 125 -0.94 7.77 4.04
N LEU A 126 -0.72 8.91 3.39
CA LEU A 126 0.52 9.22 2.67
C LEU A 126 1.76 9.08 3.57
N LYS A 127 1.74 9.66 4.78
CA LYS A 127 2.83 9.49 5.77
C LYS A 127 3.11 8.01 6.05
N LYS A 128 2.05 7.20 6.19
CA LYS A 128 2.16 5.77 6.45
C LYS A 128 2.69 4.99 5.25
N VAL A 129 2.29 5.33 4.01
CA VAL A 129 2.87 4.77 2.79
C VAL A 129 4.38 5.00 2.77
N LEU A 130 4.79 6.26 2.93
CA LEU A 130 6.21 6.64 2.88
C LEU A 130 7.02 6.03 4.02
N LYS A 131 6.43 5.85 5.22
CA LYS A 131 7.08 5.13 6.32
C LYS A 131 7.23 3.62 6.06
N ASN A 132 6.32 3.02 5.29
CA ASN A 132 6.30 1.58 5.00
C ASN A 132 6.69 1.28 3.54
N CYS A 133 7.53 2.13 2.96
CA CYS A 133 8.13 1.93 1.64
C CYS A 133 9.30 0.93 1.73
N VAL A 134 8.99 -0.30 2.15
CA VAL A 134 9.96 -1.39 2.31
C VAL A 134 10.47 -1.79 0.92
N ASP A 135 11.78 -1.89 0.78
CA ASP A 135 12.46 -2.25 -0.48
C ASP A 135 12.09 -1.34 -1.67
N CYS A 136 11.65 -0.11 -1.40
CA CYS A 136 11.25 0.81 -2.46
C CYS A 136 12.40 1.12 -3.41
N LYS A 137 12.11 1.03 -4.69
CA LYS A 137 13.04 1.30 -5.78
C LYS A 137 13.13 2.80 -6.03
N HIS A 138 14.20 3.20 -6.72
CA HIS A 138 14.43 4.58 -7.09
C HIS A 138 13.21 5.18 -7.82
N GLY A 139 12.75 6.35 -7.39
CA GLY A 139 11.61 7.05 -7.97
C GLY A 139 10.23 6.66 -7.44
N GLU A 140 10.08 5.53 -6.72
CA GLU A 140 8.76 5.09 -6.25
C GLU A 140 8.19 6.03 -5.18
N ARG A 141 9.01 6.52 -4.26
CA ARG A 141 8.58 7.49 -3.23
C ARG A 141 8.13 8.81 -3.87
N GLU A 142 8.92 9.30 -4.82
CA GLU A 142 8.69 10.52 -5.56
C GLU A 142 7.40 10.43 -6.38
N ARG A 143 7.12 9.26 -6.97
CA ARG A 143 5.84 8.99 -7.66
C ARG A 143 4.64 9.06 -6.71
N VAL A 144 4.73 8.46 -5.53
CA VAL A 144 3.66 8.57 -4.51
C VAL A 144 3.41 10.04 -4.14
N ILE A 145 4.48 10.81 -3.88
CA ILE A 145 4.40 12.24 -3.54
C ILE A 145 3.80 13.04 -4.71
N LYS A 146 4.20 12.74 -5.95
CA LYS A 146 3.65 13.38 -7.15
C LYS A 146 2.14 13.14 -7.25
N ILE A 147 1.67 11.93 -7.01
CA ILE A 147 0.24 11.60 -6.99
C ILE A 147 -0.48 12.40 -5.90
N ALA A 148 0.09 12.50 -4.70
CA ALA A 148 -0.47 13.32 -3.63
C ALA A 148 -0.66 14.78 -4.06
N ARG A 149 0.38 15.40 -4.61
CA ARG A 149 0.35 16.79 -5.12
C ARG A 149 -0.70 16.96 -6.22
N GLN A 150 -0.76 16.04 -7.17
CA GLN A 150 -1.74 16.05 -8.26
C GLN A 150 -3.19 15.97 -7.79
N ASN A 151 -3.43 15.44 -6.59
CA ASN A 151 -4.76 15.32 -5.99
C ASN A 151 -4.95 16.30 -4.81
N ASN A 152 -4.16 17.37 -4.74
CA ASN A 152 -4.24 18.42 -3.71
C ASN A 152 -4.07 17.91 -2.26
N VAL A 153 -3.42 16.77 -2.06
CA VAL A 153 -3.13 16.23 -0.72
C VAL A 153 -1.90 16.92 -0.16
N LYS A 154 -1.98 17.39 1.10
CA LYS A 154 -0.84 18.00 1.79
C LYS A 154 0.31 17.00 1.94
N VAL A 155 1.48 17.37 1.45
CA VAL A 155 2.73 16.61 1.63
C VAL A 155 3.42 17.14 2.90
N PRO A 156 3.98 16.28 3.78
CA PRO A 156 4.76 16.74 4.92
C PRO A 156 5.99 17.55 4.46
N GLU A 157 6.22 18.72 5.08
CA GLU A 157 7.33 19.63 4.75
C GLU A 157 8.71 18.96 4.79
N SER A 158 8.91 18.00 5.70
CA SER A 158 10.15 17.22 5.82
C SER A 158 10.48 16.36 4.59
N LEU A 159 9.56 16.23 3.64
CA LEU A 159 9.74 15.49 2.38
C LEU A 159 9.79 16.42 1.17
N GLU A 160 9.63 17.74 1.38
CA GLU A 160 9.71 18.73 0.31
C GLU A 160 11.16 19.12 -0.02
N SER A 161 12.08 19.03 0.96
CA SER A 161 13.50 19.35 0.79
C SER A 161 14.29 18.32 -0.03
N ASP A 162 13.86 17.05 -0.06
CA ASP A 162 14.55 15.98 -0.80
C ASP A 162 14.28 16.04 -2.31
N SER A 163 13.22 16.73 -2.74
CA SER A 163 12.87 16.85 -4.16
C SER A 163 13.54 18.05 -4.85
N GLN A 164 14.03 19.05 -4.10
CA GLN A 164 14.76 20.19 -4.66
C GLN A 164 16.28 19.93 -4.76
N SER A 165 16.84 19.10 -3.88
CA SER A 165 18.27 18.76 -3.88
C SER A 165 18.69 17.85 -5.06
N GLN A 166 17.76 17.06 -5.62
CA GLN A 166 18.02 16.22 -6.79
C GLN A 166 17.88 16.95 -8.14
N SER A 167 17.12 18.06 -8.22
CA SER A 167 17.06 18.86 -9.45
C SER A 167 18.32 19.73 -9.64
N LEU A 168 18.93 20.18 -8.54
CA LEU A 168 20.18 20.95 -8.55
C LEU A 168 21.41 20.09 -8.94
N HIS A 169 21.45 18.81 -8.56
CA HIS A 169 22.55 17.91 -8.98
C HIS A 169 22.48 17.50 -10.45
N SER A 170 21.31 17.56 -11.08
CA SER A 170 21.15 17.24 -12.52
C SER A 170 21.48 18.42 -13.44
N GLN A 171 21.54 19.64 -12.90
CA GLN A 171 21.94 20.84 -13.67
C GLN A 171 23.43 21.18 -13.53
N SER A 172 24.10 20.71 -12.47
CA SER A 172 25.52 21.01 -12.26
C SER A 172 26.47 20.17 -13.13
N SER A 173 26.00 19.05 -13.71
CA SER A 173 26.82 18.21 -14.59
C SER A 173 26.87 18.65 -16.06
N LEU A 174 26.16 19.74 -16.41
CA LEU A 174 26.12 20.30 -17.78
C LEU A 174 26.96 21.58 -17.95
N ILE A 175 27.64 22.06 -16.90
CA ILE A 175 28.39 23.32 -16.94
C ILE A 175 29.92 23.11 -17.02
N ASP A 176 30.46 21.95 -16.66
CA ASP A 176 31.90 21.67 -16.71
C ASP A 176 32.38 21.00 -18.03
N SER A 177 31.91 21.51 -19.16
CA SER A 177 32.44 21.13 -20.48
C SER A 177 32.40 22.32 -21.45
N GLN A 178 33.22 23.33 -21.17
CA GLN A 178 33.72 24.30 -22.14
C GLN A 178 35.22 24.49 -21.96
#